data_AF-L0HF42-F1
#
_entry.id   AF-L0HF42-F1
#
_cell.length_a   1.000
_cell.length_b   1.000
_cell.length_c   1.000
_cell.angle_alpha   90.00
_cell.angle_beta   90.00
_cell.angle_gamma   90.00
#
_symmetry.space_group_name_H-M   'P 1'
#
loop_
_entity.id
_entity.type
_entity.pdbx_description
1 polymer ?
#
loop_
_entity_poly.entity_id
_entity_poly.type
_entity_poly.pdbx_seq_one_letter_code
_entity_poly.pdbx_strand_id
1 'polypeptide(L)' 'MPKEGKGRIIKLSDKADTRYVSIPAKVASDSQFPFSDGEEVRVIIHPDKKCLTVSKIE' A
#
# COMPACT_ATOMS: atom_id res chain seq x y z
N MET A 1 -14.84 2.94 11.87
CA MET A 1 -13.51 3.06 12.53
C MET A 1 -12.47 2.58 11.53
N PRO A 2 -11.39 3.32 11.25
CA PRO A 2 -10.36 2.81 10.35
C PRO A 2 -9.77 1.54 10.95
N LYS A 3 -9.91 0.41 10.26
CA LYS A 3 -9.33 -0.86 10.68
C LYS A 3 -7.82 -0.79 10.43
N GLU A 4 -7.04 -0.24 11.37
CA GLU A 4 -5.57 -0.24 11.29
C GLU A 4 -5.06 -1.68 11.23
N GLY A 5 -4.12 -2.00 10.33
CA GLY A 5 -3.39 -3.26 10.32
C GLY A 5 -1.90 -3.10 10.05
N LYS A 6 -1.07 -3.98 10.63
CA LYS A 6 0.37 -3.98 10.42
C LYS A 6 0.72 -4.80 9.18
N GLY A 7 1.05 -4.11 8.10
CA GLY A 7 1.64 -4.69 6.90
C GLY A 7 3.13 -4.96 7.06
N ARG A 8 3.75 -5.44 5.98
CA ARG A 8 5.19 -5.66 5.85
C ARG A 8 5.68 -5.20 4.48
N ILE A 9 6.91 -4.71 4.45
CA ILE A 9 7.64 -4.44 3.21
C ILE A 9 8.35 -5.72 2.77
N ILE A 10 8.09 -6.15 1.54
CA ILE A 10 8.61 -7.40 0.97
C ILE A 10 9.41 -7.07 -0.29
N LYS A 11 10.58 -7.70 -0.43
CA LYS A 11 11.32 -7.78 -1.70
C LYS A 11 11.07 -9.17 -2.29
N LEU A 12 10.78 -9.25 -3.59
CA LEU A 12 10.56 -10.54 -4.26
C LEU A 12 11.86 -11.28 -4.56
N SER A 13 12.98 -10.56 -4.65
CA SER A 13 14.32 -11.13 -4.76
C SER A 13 15.35 -10.14 -4.19
N ASP A 14 16.54 -10.64 -3.86
CA ASP A 14 17.61 -9.80 -3.30
C ASP A 14 18.02 -8.66 -4.25
N LYS A 15 17.97 -8.94 -5.56
CA LYS A 15 18.32 -8.01 -6.64
C LYS A 15 17.17 -7.10 -7.09
N ALA A 16 15.95 -7.30 -6.59
CA ALA A 16 14.83 -6.44 -6.99
C ALA A 16 14.93 -5.06 -6.34
N ASP A 17 14.76 -4.02 -7.15
CA ASP A 17 14.66 -2.63 -6.66
C ASP A 17 13.23 -2.28 -6.20
N THR A 18 12.24 -3.05 -6.65
CA THR A 18 10.84 -2.87 -6.25
C THR A 18 10.59 -3.47 -4.88
N ARG A 19 9.84 -2.73 -4.05
CA ARG A 19 9.36 -3.20 -2.74
C ARG A 19 7.85 -3.23 -2.78
N TYR A 20 7.28 -4.28 -2.20
CA TYR A 20 5.84 -4.47 -2.11
C TYR A 20 5.38 -4.22 -0.68
N VAL A 21 4.30 -3.45 -0.53
CA VAL A 21 3.63 -3.29 0.75
C VAL A 21 2.51 -4.31 0.83
N SER A 22 2.53 -5.17 1.85
CA SER A 22 1.39 -6.05 2.12
C SER A 22 0.29 -5.28 2.84
N ILE A 23 -0.89 -5.23 2.23
CA ILE A 23 -2.10 -4.67 2.85
C ILE A 23 -2.80 -5.82 3.59
N PRO A 24 -2.93 -5.76 4.92
CA PRO A 24 -3.58 -6.83 5.67
C PRO A 24 -5.03 -7.06 5.22
N ALA A 25 -5.48 -8.31 5.19
CA ALA A 25 -6.82 -8.69 4.73
C ALA A 25 -7.94 -7.87 5.42
N LYS A 26 -7.81 -7.57 6.71
CA LYS A 26 -8.77 -6.76 7.47
C LYS A 26 -8.92 -5.31 6.97
N VAL A 27 -7.91 -4.78 6.28
CA VAL A 27 -7.91 -3.46 5.64
C VAL A 27 -8.47 -3.59 4.22
N ALA A 28 -7.99 -4.58 3.47
CA ALA A 28 -8.39 -4.80 2.08
C ALA A 28 -9.87 -5.21 1.93
N SER A 29 -10.43 -5.89 2.93
CA SER A 29 -11.85 -6.29 2.96
C SER A 29 -12.80 -5.18 3.43
N ASP A 30 -12.28 -3.97 3.68
CA ASP A 30 -13.11 -2.86 4.11
C ASP A 30 -13.89 -2.27 2.93
N SER A 31 -15.17 -1.95 3.11
CA SER A 31 -15.99 -1.35 2.05
C SER A 31 -15.47 0.01 1.57
N GLN A 32 -14.62 0.67 2.37
CA GLN A 32 -13.96 1.94 2.01
C GLN A 32 -12.61 1.74 1.33
N PHE A 33 -12.15 0.49 1.13
CA PHE A 33 -10.91 0.21 0.43
C PHE A 33 -11.03 0.68 -1.04
N PRO A 34 -10.20 1.64 -1.49
CA PRO A 34 -10.50 2.37 -2.72
C PRO A 34 -9.94 1.70 -3.98
N PHE A 35 -9.25 0.56 -3.88
CA PHE A 35 -8.51 -0.05 -4.98
C PHE A 35 -9.10 -1.40 -5.38
N SER A 36 -8.91 -1.76 -6.64
CA SER A 36 -9.15 -3.13 -7.15
C SER A 36 -7.84 -3.88 -7.34
N ASP A 37 -7.90 -5.22 -7.34
CA ASP A 37 -6.72 -6.04 -7.63
C ASP A 37 -6.20 -5.77 -9.04
N GLY A 38 -4.89 -5.50 -9.17
CA GLY A 38 -4.24 -5.18 -10.44
C GLY A 38 -4.40 -3.74 -10.92
N GLU A 39 -5.11 -2.87 -10.19
CA GLU A 39 -5.25 -1.45 -10.51
C GLU A 39 -3.91 -0.71 -10.38
N GLU A 40 -3.61 0.18 -11.33
CA GLU A 40 -2.46 1.09 -11.24
C GLU A 40 -2.73 2.20 -10.22
N VAL A 41 -1.74 2.47 -9.37
CA VAL A 41 -1.85 3.43 -8.28
C VAL A 41 -0.70 4.40 -8.27
N ARG A 42 -0.96 5.62 -7.78
CA ARG A 42 0.07 6.61 -7.52
C ARG A 42 0.65 6.41 -6.14
N VAL A 43 1.98 6.35 -6.02
CA VAL A 43 2.69 6.22 -4.74
C VAL A 43 3.58 7.45 -4.54
N ILE A 44 3.39 8.17 -3.42
CA ILE A 44 4.12 9.40 -3.10
C ILE A 44 4.77 9.28 -1.73
N ILE A 45 6.04 9.71 -1.63
CA ILE A 45 6.78 9.82 -0.37
C ILE A 45 6.54 11.18 0.27
N HIS A 46 6.16 11.20 1.54
CA HIS A 46 6.08 12.41 2.35
C HIS A 46 7.23 12.41 3.37
N PRO A 47 8.36 13.11 3.11
CA PRO A 47 9.55 13.02 3.95
C PRO A 47 9.29 13.48 5.38
N ASP A 48 8.51 14.56 5.56
CA ASP A 48 8.22 15.15 6.86
C ASP A 48 7.33 14.26 7.74
N LYS A 49 6.48 13.45 7.09
CA LYS A 49 5.51 12.58 7.77
C LYS A 49 6.01 11.16 7.94
N LYS A 50 7.20 10.84 7.39
CA LYS A 50 7.80 9.50 7.40
C LYS A 50 6.82 8.41 6.91
N CYS A 51 6.02 8.73 5.89
CA CYS A 51 5.03 7.82 5.34
C CYS A 51 4.96 7.89 3.80
N LEU A 52 4.33 6.86 3.23
CA LEU A 52 3.93 6.80 1.84
C LEU A 52 2.42 6.98 1.76
N THR A 53 1.93 7.69 0.76
CA THR A 53 0.51 7.68 0.39
C THR A 53 0.31 6.96 -0.92
N VAL A 54 -0.67 6.07 -0.96
CA VAL A 54 -1.15 5.40 -2.18
C VAL A 54 -2.50 6.01 -2.53
N SER A 55 -2.70 6.42 -3.78
CA SER A 55 -3.96 6.99 -4.28
C SER A 55 -4.27 6.46 -5.68
N LYS A 56 -5.52 6.61 -6.14
CA LYS A 56 -5.85 6.34 -7.55
C LYS A 56 -5.04 7.25 -8.47
N ILE A 57 -4.78 6.76 -9.68
CA ILE A 57 -4.37 7.58 -10.82
C ILE A 57 -5.67 8.11 -11.44
N GLU A 58 -5.76 9.43 -11.66
CA GLU A 58 -6.89 10.05 -12.36
C GLU A 58 -6.84 9.78 -13.87
#